data_AF-A0A846WYZ3-F1
#
_entry.id   AF-A0A846WYZ3-F1
#
_cell.length_a   1.000
_cell.length_b   1.000
_cell.length_c   1.000
_cell.angle_alpha   90.00
_cell.angle_beta   90.00
_cell.angle_gamma   90.00
#
_symmetry.space_group_name_H-M   'P 1'
#
loop_
_entity.id
_entity.type
_entity.pdbx_description
1 polymer ?
#
loop_
_entity_poly.entity_id
_entity_poly.type
_entity_poly.pdbx_seq_one_letter_code
_entity_poly.pdbx_strand_id
1 'polypeptide(L)'
;MTLRLSAARAREFWHALMANAVGLIEDAATLLAAGSAGRAQSLLVLALEELARADAVYWASLTAWEGEADTVELAPAEEGGKHLSVSNSHRDKIEHAERNALNLGPFWGDYSGWAPGEERPVPRVPKEVDEAKQAGFYVANRQRNGGGFASPLDIEKEPVTAELERVAQLAEMALIEDHTRKQDLGTATEDSAQDLHWKVIPYAHREMFRTVYGDLRDAEPETGD
;
A
#
# COMPACT_ATOMS: atom_id res chain seq x y z
N MET A 1 16.68 19.57 -4.49
CA MET A 1 16.90 19.30 -5.93
C MET A 1 15.56 18.87 -6.50
N THR A 2 15.03 19.63 -7.45
CA THR A 2 13.78 19.32 -8.15
C THR A 2 14.08 18.34 -9.29
N LEU A 3 13.31 17.26 -9.39
CA LEU A 3 13.40 16.32 -10.51
C LEU A 3 12.29 16.64 -11.51
N ARG A 4 12.66 16.92 -12.76
CA ARG A 4 11.72 17.22 -13.85
C ARG A 4 11.58 16.02 -14.78
N LEU A 5 10.35 15.60 -15.06
CA LEU A 5 10.03 14.46 -15.93
C LEU A 5 9.05 14.89 -17.03
N SER A 6 8.98 14.13 -18.12
CA SER A 6 7.82 14.17 -19.02
C SER A 6 6.64 13.41 -18.39
N ALA A 7 5.42 13.68 -18.87
CA ALA A 7 4.21 12.96 -18.45
C ALA A 7 4.38 11.43 -18.56
N ALA A 8 4.93 10.95 -19.69
CA ALA A 8 5.19 9.53 -19.92
C ALA A 8 6.21 8.94 -18.91
N ARG A 9 7.30 9.65 -18.60
CA ARG A 9 8.30 9.16 -17.63
C ARG A 9 7.78 9.18 -16.20
N ALA A 10 6.97 10.16 -15.84
CA ALA A 10 6.29 10.17 -14.55
C ALA A 10 5.33 8.99 -14.43
N ARG A 11 4.64 8.63 -15.53
CA ARG A 11 3.74 7.48 -15.59
C ARG A 11 4.47 6.14 -15.44
N GLU A 12 5.56 5.94 -16.18
CA GLU A 12 6.42 4.77 -16.01
C GLU A 12 6.94 4.65 -14.56
N PHE A 13 7.32 5.77 -13.95
CA PHE A 13 7.81 5.79 -12.57
C PHE A 13 6.70 5.43 -11.57
N TRP A 14 5.52 6.03 -11.70
CA TRP A 14 4.35 5.69 -10.87
C TRP A 14 4.00 4.21 -11.00
N HIS A 15 3.94 3.69 -12.23
CA HIS A 15 3.60 2.30 -12.48
C HIS A 15 4.64 1.33 -11.88
N ALA A 16 5.93 1.67 -11.95
CA ALA A 16 6.99 0.88 -11.34
C ALA A 16 6.89 0.85 -9.80
N LEU A 17 6.52 1.97 -9.17
CA LEU A 17 6.28 2.03 -7.72
C LEU A 17 5.07 1.18 -7.32
N MET A 18 3.97 1.27 -8.06
CA MET A 18 2.78 0.46 -7.84
C MET A 18 3.06 -1.03 -8.02
N ALA A 19 3.77 -1.41 -9.08
CA ALA A 19 4.16 -2.80 -9.33
C ALA A 19 5.04 -3.37 -8.20
N ASN A 20 5.97 -2.57 -7.68
CA ASN A 20 6.81 -2.97 -6.55
C ASN A 20 5.99 -3.10 -5.26
N ALA A 21 5.07 -2.17 -4.98
CA ALA A 21 4.17 -2.27 -3.82
C ALA A 21 3.30 -3.53 -3.86
N VAL A 22 2.69 -3.83 -5.02
CA VAL A 22 1.89 -5.06 -5.22
C VAL A 22 2.75 -6.32 -5.06
N GLY A 23 3.96 -6.35 -5.63
CA GLY A 23 4.88 -7.48 -5.46
C GLY A 23 5.26 -7.71 -3.99
N LEU A 24 5.53 -6.64 -3.23
CA LEU A 24 5.80 -6.73 -1.78
C LEU A 24 4.60 -7.29 -0.99
N ILE A 25 3.37 -6.97 -1.39
CA ILE A 25 2.14 -7.52 -0.80
C ILE A 25 2.01 -9.02 -1.10
N GLU A 26 2.24 -9.44 -2.36
CA GLU A 26 2.24 -10.86 -2.77
C GLU A 26 3.29 -11.68 -2.00
N ASP A 27 4.50 -11.14 -1.87
CA ASP A 27 5.60 -11.76 -1.12
C ASP A 27 5.27 -11.83 0.37
N ALA A 28 4.70 -10.77 0.95
CA ALA A 28 4.28 -10.75 2.35
C ALA A 28 3.21 -11.82 2.62
N ALA A 29 2.23 -11.96 1.74
CA ALA A 29 1.20 -12.99 1.84
C ALA A 29 1.81 -14.41 1.78
N THR A 30 2.77 -14.62 0.89
CA THR A 30 3.51 -15.90 0.77
C THR A 30 4.27 -16.23 2.06
N LEU A 31 5.00 -15.25 2.62
CA LEU A 31 5.72 -15.42 3.88
C LEU A 31 4.79 -15.67 5.07
N LEU A 32 3.63 -15.00 5.10
CA LEU A 32 2.62 -15.17 6.14
C LEU A 32 2.00 -16.58 6.09
N ALA A 33 1.75 -17.10 4.89
CA ALA A 33 1.29 -18.48 4.68
C ALA A 33 2.34 -19.50 5.13
N ALA A 34 3.63 -19.20 4.94
CA ALA A 34 4.75 -20.02 5.40
C ALA A 34 5.09 -19.86 6.90
N GLY A 35 4.29 -19.11 7.67
CA GLY A 35 4.51 -18.90 9.11
C GLY A 35 5.60 -17.90 9.46
N SER A 36 6.12 -17.12 8.49
CA SER A 36 7.13 -16.09 8.70
C SER A 36 6.50 -14.71 8.88
N ALA A 37 5.64 -14.56 9.89
CA ALA A 37 4.87 -13.33 10.14
C ALA A 37 5.73 -12.08 10.32
N GLY A 38 6.87 -12.20 11.01
CA GLY A 38 7.78 -11.06 11.18
C GLY A 38 8.29 -10.50 9.85
N ARG A 39 8.80 -11.35 8.97
CA ARG A 39 9.28 -10.89 7.65
C ARG A 39 8.14 -10.32 6.80
N ALA A 40 6.95 -10.93 6.86
CA ALA A 40 5.78 -10.41 6.18
C ALA A 40 5.44 -8.98 6.66
N GLN A 41 5.46 -8.73 7.97
CA GLN A 41 5.27 -7.39 8.54
C GLN A 41 6.24 -6.37 7.95
N SER A 42 7.54 -6.70 7.87
CA SER A 42 8.52 -5.80 7.28
C SER A 42 8.26 -5.49 5.81
N LEU A 43 7.84 -6.49 5.02
CA LEU A 43 7.50 -6.29 3.61
C LEU A 43 6.25 -5.39 3.46
N LEU A 44 5.27 -5.51 4.35
CA LEU A 44 4.09 -4.63 4.35
C LEU A 44 4.45 -3.17 4.65
N VAL A 45 5.38 -2.91 5.57
CA VAL A 45 5.87 -1.54 5.81
C VAL A 45 6.63 -1.02 4.61
N LEU A 46 7.44 -1.85 3.94
CA LEU A 46 8.10 -1.46 2.69
C LEU A 46 7.08 -1.15 1.59
N ALA A 47 5.99 -1.93 1.49
CA ALA A 47 4.90 -1.66 0.54
C ALA A 47 4.25 -0.30 0.83
N LEU A 48 3.96 0.03 2.10
CA LEU A 48 3.47 1.34 2.49
C LEU A 48 4.42 2.48 2.08
N GLU A 49 5.73 2.29 2.25
CA GLU A 49 6.72 3.28 1.82
C GLU A 49 6.71 3.48 0.29
N GLU A 50 6.53 2.42 -0.49
CA GLU A 50 6.40 2.51 -1.95
C GLU A 50 5.09 3.17 -2.37
N LEU A 51 3.98 2.86 -1.70
CA LEU A 51 2.69 3.51 -1.92
C LEU A 51 2.74 5.02 -1.61
N ALA A 52 3.43 5.43 -0.53
CA ALA A 52 3.63 6.85 -0.25
C ALA A 52 4.43 7.56 -1.35
N ARG A 53 5.42 6.88 -1.93
CA ARG A 53 6.18 7.41 -3.07
C ARG A 53 5.29 7.50 -4.31
N ALA A 54 4.47 6.48 -4.56
CA ALA A 54 3.56 6.44 -5.70
C ALA A 54 2.51 7.56 -5.61
N ASP A 55 1.87 7.72 -4.46
CA ASP A 55 0.89 8.79 -4.20
C ASP A 55 1.50 10.19 -4.45
N ALA A 56 2.71 10.43 -3.94
CA ALA A 56 3.41 11.69 -4.19
C ALA A 56 3.69 11.94 -5.69
N VAL A 57 4.08 10.89 -6.46
CA VAL A 57 4.24 11.02 -7.92
C VAL A 57 2.89 11.26 -8.60
N TYR A 58 1.84 10.57 -8.18
CA TYR A 58 0.51 10.67 -8.75
C TYR A 58 0.00 12.11 -8.72
N TRP A 59 -0.05 12.71 -7.53
CA TRP A 59 -0.55 14.07 -7.36
C TRP A 59 0.31 15.12 -8.05
N ALA A 60 1.64 14.95 -8.07
CA ALA A 60 2.52 15.86 -8.79
C ALA A 60 2.37 15.76 -10.32
N SER A 61 1.87 14.63 -10.83
CA SER A 61 1.77 14.35 -12.27
C SER A 61 0.41 14.65 -12.87
N LEU A 62 -0.60 14.91 -12.03
CA LEU A 62 -2.01 14.94 -12.42
C LEU A 62 -2.28 15.87 -13.61
N THR A 63 -1.88 17.14 -13.49
CA THR A 63 -2.07 18.15 -14.54
C THR A 63 -1.38 17.79 -15.85
N ALA A 64 -0.20 17.18 -15.79
CA ALA A 64 0.53 16.75 -16.98
C ALA A 64 -0.13 15.53 -17.65
N TRP A 65 -0.67 14.60 -16.86
CA TRP A 65 -1.42 13.45 -17.38
C TRP A 65 -2.80 13.81 -17.93
N GLU A 66 -3.37 14.93 -17.49
CA GLU A 66 -4.61 15.51 -18.01
C GLU A 66 -4.39 16.39 -19.25
N GLY A 67 -3.13 16.55 -19.70
CA GLY A 67 -2.78 17.33 -20.88
C GLY A 67 -2.73 18.84 -20.64
N GLU A 68 -2.78 19.28 -19.38
CA GLU A 68 -2.71 20.69 -18.99
C GLU A 68 -1.26 21.18 -18.77
N ALA A 69 -0.28 20.28 -18.78
CA ALA A 69 1.14 20.60 -18.65
C ALA A 69 2.04 19.63 -19.44
N ASP A 70 3.14 20.15 -19.99
CA ASP A 70 4.11 19.34 -20.74
C ASP A 70 5.09 18.56 -19.86
N THR A 71 5.28 19.00 -18.61
CA THR A 71 6.28 18.46 -17.68
C THR A 71 5.75 18.31 -16.28
N VAL A 72 6.25 17.29 -15.58
CA VAL A 72 6.02 17.02 -14.16
C VAL A 72 7.21 17.53 -13.35
N GLU A 73 6.95 18.33 -12.32
CA GLU A 73 7.96 18.82 -11.38
C GLU A 73 7.80 18.11 -10.03
N LEU A 74 8.74 17.22 -9.71
CA LEU A 74 8.78 16.54 -8.42
C LEU A 74 9.58 17.42 -7.45
N ALA A 75 8.91 18.46 -6.94
CA ALA A 75 9.47 19.45 -6.03
C ALA A 75 9.27 19.05 -4.55
N PRO A 76 10.21 19.34 -3.66
CA PRO A 76 10.00 19.14 -2.22
C PRO A 76 8.74 19.86 -1.72
N ALA A 77 8.03 19.25 -0.78
CA ALA A 77 6.84 19.85 -0.16
C ALA A 77 7.17 21.07 0.74
N GLU A 78 8.42 21.19 1.22
CA GLU A 78 8.90 22.30 2.05
C GLU A 78 10.31 22.77 1.61
N GLU A 79 10.64 24.04 1.88
CA GLU A 79 11.95 24.63 1.56
C GLU A 79 13.09 23.87 2.26
N GLY A 80 13.80 23.02 1.50
CA GLY A 80 14.97 22.25 1.95
C GLY A 80 14.78 20.73 2.00
N GLY A 81 13.56 20.23 1.79
CA GLY A 81 13.26 18.79 1.78
C GLY A 81 13.65 18.06 0.48
N LYS A 82 13.39 16.76 0.42
CA LYS A 82 13.35 15.97 -0.83
C LYS A 82 11.90 15.67 -1.16
N HIS A 83 11.54 15.64 -2.45
CA HIS A 83 10.25 15.09 -2.86
C HIS A 83 10.16 13.63 -2.38
N LEU A 84 8.98 13.20 -1.88
CA LEU A 84 8.82 11.89 -1.22
C LEU A 84 9.26 10.72 -2.11
N SER A 85 9.01 10.80 -3.42
CA SER A 85 9.42 9.78 -4.40
C SER A 85 10.93 9.48 -4.43
N VAL A 86 11.77 10.42 -3.99
CA VAL A 86 13.23 10.31 -3.88
C VAL A 86 13.75 10.53 -2.45
N SER A 87 12.86 10.54 -1.46
CA SER A 87 13.22 10.72 -0.06
C SER A 87 13.80 9.43 0.53
N ASN A 88 14.85 9.59 1.34
CA ASN A 88 15.42 8.51 2.14
C ASN A 88 14.85 8.48 3.57
N SER A 89 13.91 9.37 3.90
CA SER A 89 13.28 9.39 5.22
C SER A 89 12.18 8.34 5.27
N HIS A 90 12.43 7.24 5.99
CA HIS A 90 11.40 6.23 6.27
C HIS A 90 10.23 6.85 7.05
N ARG A 91 10.55 7.72 8.01
CA ARG A 91 9.55 8.46 8.80
C ARG A 91 8.57 9.21 7.92
N ASP A 92 9.05 10.02 6.98
CA ASP A 92 8.17 10.89 6.16
C ASP A 92 7.27 10.04 5.26
N LYS A 93 7.81 8.96 4.70
CA LYS A 93 7.05 8.02 3.85
C LYS A 93 5.97 7.29 4.66
N ILE A 94 6.30 6.83 5.85
CA ILE A 94 5.33 6.19 6.75
C ILE A 94 4.26 7.20 7.18
N GLU A 95 4.66 8.40 7.59
CA GLU A 95 3.73 9.47 7.99
C GLU A 95 2.74 9.80 6.87
N HIS A 96 3.22 9.89 5.64
CA HIS A 96 2.40 10.09 4.46
C HIS A 96 1.45 8.91 4.20
N ALA A 97 1.96 7.69 4.21
CA ALA A 97 1.16 6.47 4.00
C ALA A 97 0.05 6.34 5.06
N GLU A 98 0.36 6.60 6.33
CA GLU A 98 -0.60 6.51 7.43
C GLU A 98 -1.68 7.58 7.36
N ARG A 99 -1.36 8.79 6.88
CA ARG A 99 -2.37 9.81 6.59
C ARG A 99 -3.27 9.39 5.44
N ASN A 100 -2.70 8.82 4.37
CA ASN A 100 -3.50 8.37 3.24
C ASN A 100 -4.45 7.23 3.64
N ALA A 101 -4.02 6.34 4.53
CA ALA A 101 -4.84 5.25 5.04
C ALA A 101 -6.10 5.69 5.79
N LEU A 102 -6.16 6.94 6.27
CA LEU A 102 -7.38 7.50 6.87
C LEU A 102 -8.53 7.62 5.86
N ASN A 103 -8.21 7.62 4.55
CA ASN A 103 -9.19 7.72 3.48
C ASN A 103 -9.83 6.37 3.11
N LEU A 104 -9.31 5.23 3.61
CA LEU A 104 -9.84 3.90 3.28
C LEU A 104 -11.33 3.75 3.57
N GLY A 105 -11.75 4.07 4.79
CA GLY A 105 -13.16 3.99 5.19
C GLY A 105 -14.05 4.84 4.27
N PRO A 106 -13.83 6.16 4.20
CA PRO A 106 -14.57 7.04 3.30
C PRO A 106 -14.59 6.60 1.84
N PHE A 107 -13.47 6.09 1.32
CA PHE A 107 -13.36 5.60 -0.05
C PHE A 107 -14.32 4.44 -0.32
N TRP A 108 -14.45 3.51 0.63
CA TRP A 108 -15.40 2.38 0.56
C TRP A 108 -16.81 2.72 1.08
N GLY A 109 -17.09 4.00 1.35
CA GLY A 109 -18.39 4.46 1.87
C GLY A 109 -18.62 4.18 3.35
N ASP A 110 -17.60 3.75 4.10
CA ASP A 110 -17.65 3.59 5.55
C ASP A 110 -17.20 4.86 6.26
N TYR A 111 -18.19 5.60 6.78
CA TYR A 111 -17.99 6.82 7.56
C TYR A 111 -18.19 6.61 9.06
N SER A 112 -18.23 5.37 9.54
CA SER A 112 -18.52 5.06 10.95
C SER A 112 -17.56 5.73 11.94
N GLY A 113 -16.29 5.92 11.56
CA GLY A 113 -15.28 6.68 12.32
C GLY A 113 -15.20 8.18 12.01
N TRP A 114 -16.17 8.72 11.26
CA TRP A 114 -16.23 10.12 10.80
C TRP A 114 -17.52 10.80 11.28
N ALA A 115 -17.92 10.55 12.53
CA ALA A 115 -19.12 11.17 13.09
C ALA A 115 -18.92 12.68 13.34
N PRO A 116 -19.95 13.52 13.13
CA PRO A 116 -19.86 14.95 13.41
C PRO A 116 -19.52 15.22 14.88
N GLY A 117 -18.36 15.84 15.14
CA GLY A 117 -17.88 16.16 16.48
C GLY A 117 -16.89 15.17 17.08
N GLU A 118 -16.57 14.08 16.38
CA GLU A 118 -15.45 13.21 16.73
C GLU A 118 -14.14 13.72 16.11
N GLU A 119 -13.04 13.58 16.85
CA GLU A 119 -11.70 13.85 16.33
C GLU A 119 -11.38 12.84 15.22
N ARG A 120 -10.80 13.32 14.11
CA ARG A 120 -10.36 12.45 13.02
C ARG A 120 -9.47 11.32 13.57
N PRO A 121 -9.53 10.10 12.99
CA PRO A 121 -8.67 9.02 13.44
C PRO A 121 -7.19 9.43 13.35
N VAL A 122 -6.43 9.06 14.38
CA VAL A 122 -5.01 9.44 14.49
C VAL A 122 -4.15 8.43 13.72
N PRO A 123 -3.28 8.89 12.79
CA PRO A 123 -2.30 8.03 12.12
C PRO A 123 -1.42 7.28 13.12
N ARG A 124 -0.96 6.07 12.78
CA ARG A 124 0.03 5.37 13.63
C ARG A 124 1.32 6.18 13.72
N VAL A 125 2.02 6.05 14.85
CA VAL A 125 3.27 6.76 15.09
C VAL A 125 4.34 6.24 14.12
N PRO A 126 4.92 7.07 13.23
CA PRO A 126 5.84 6.58 12.21
C PRO A 126 7.05 5.83 12.74
N LYS A 127 7.52 6.23 13.93
CA LYS A 127 8.62 5.56 14.63
C LYS A 127 8.27 4.11 15.00
N GLU A 128 7.06 3.86 15.48
CA GLU A 128 6.62 2.52 15.88
C GLU A 128 6.49 1.60 14.66
N VAL A 129 5.99 2.14 13.54
CA VAL A 129 5.90 1.40 12.27
C VAL A 129 7.29 1.08 11.71
N ASP A 130 8.24 2.01 11.78
CA ASP A 130 9.63 1.75 11.37
C ASP A 130 10.31 0.72 12.28
N GLU A 131 10.06 0.79 13.60
CA GLU A 131 10.52 -0.23 14.56
C GLU A 131 9.92 -1.61 14.26
N ALA A 132 8.63 -1.69 13.90
CA ALA A 132 7.98 -2.92 13.47
C ALA A 132 8.64 -3.50 12.20
N LYS A 133 8.97 -2.66 11.22
CA LYS A 133 9.75 -3.07 10.05
C LYS A 133 11.11 -3.65 10.44
N GLN A 134 11.84 -3.05 11.37
CA GLN A 134 13.12 -3.60 11.84
C GLN A 134 12.95 -4.93 12.59
N ALA A 135 11.90 -5.05 13.42
CA ALA A 135 11.62 -6.24 14.22
C ALA A 135 11.36 -7.50 13.38
N GLY A 136 10.87 -7.35 12.14
CA GLY A 136 10.65 -8.47 11.23
C GLY A 136 11.88 -9.01 10.51
N PHE A 137 13.04 -8.34 10.62
CA PHE A 137 14.30 -8.82 10.04
C PHE A 137 15.42 -9.04 11.06
N TYR A 138 15.41 -8.33 12.18
CA TYR A 138 16.51 -8.32 13.15
C TYR A 138 16.11 -8.86 14.52
N VAL A 139 17.03 -9.59 15.15
CA VAL A 139 16.93 -9.95 16.57
C VAL A 139 17.21 -8.69 17.40
N ALA A 140 16.32 -8.38 18.33
CA ALA A 140 16.48 -7.24 19.22
C ALA A 140 17.73 -7.39 20.08
N ASN A 141 18.53 -6.33 20.19
CA ASN A 141 19.70 -6.28 21.05
C ASN A 141 19.38 -6.00 22.53
N ARG A 142 18.11 -5.69 22.83
CA ARG A 142 17.59 -5.52 24.18
C ARG A 142 16.76 -6.73 24.57
N GLN A 143 16.98 -7.20 25.79
CA GLN A 143 16.20 -8.30 26.33
C GLN A 143 14.78 -7.84 26.66
N ARG A 144 13.82 -8.74 26.49
CA ARG A 144 12.45 -8.55 26.97
C ARG A 144 12.44 -8.59 28.50
N ASN A 145 11.43 -7.97 29.10
CA ASN A 145 11.14 -8.15 30.52
C ASN A 145 10.88 -9.65 30.79
N GLY A 146 11.70 -10.28 31.64
CA GLY A 146 11.64 -11.73 31.91
C GLY A 146 12.79 -12.56 31.31
N GLY A 147 13.70 -11.93 30.57
CA GLY A 147 14.87 -12.60 29.96
C GLY A 147 14.57 -13.16 28.57
N GLY A 148 15.56 -13.13 27.68
CA GLY A 148 15.43 -13.52 26.26
C GLY A 148 15.42 -12.33 25.31
N PHE A 149 15.79 -12.56 24.05
CA PHE A 149 15.83 -11.55 22.99
C PHE A 149 14.64 -11.72 22.05
N ALA A 150 14.01 -10.60 21.67
CA ALA A 150 12.95 -10.64 20.66
C ALA A 150 13.51 -11.00 19.29
N SER A 151 12.81 -11.85 18.55
CA SER A 151 13.17 -12.33 17.22
C SER A 151 12.02 -12.13 16.23
N PRO A 152 12.29 -12.03 14.91
CA PRO A 152 11.24 -12.08 13.89
C PRO A 152 10.30 -13.29 13.99
N LEU A 153 10.76 -14.37 14.64
CA LEU A 153 9.97 -15.58 14.87
C LEU A 153 8.93 -15.43 15.98
N ASP A 154 9.05 -14.39 16.82
CA ASP A 154 8.15 -14.15 17.95
C ASP A 154 6.97 -13.25 17.59
N ILE A 155 6.87 -12.81 16.32
CA ILE A 155 5.80 -11.92 15.87
C ILE A 155 4.53 -12.73 15.61
N GLU A 156 3.43 -12.28 16.20
CA GLU A 156 2.12 -12.92 16.04
C GLU A 156 1.57 -12.74 14.63
N LYS A 157 0.93 -13.79 14.12
CA LYS A 157 0.42 -13.84 12.76
C LYS A 157 -0.76 -12.89 12.53
N GLU A 158 -1.71 -12.82 13.47
CA GLU A 158 -3.01 -12.18 13.18
C GLU A 158 -3.00 -10.66 13.05
N PRO A 159 -2.21 -9.91 13.83
CA PRO A 159 -2.03 -8.49 13.54
C PRO A 159 -1.44 -8.26 12.13
N VAL A 160 -0.57 -9.15 11.65
CA VAL A 160 0.03 -9.06 10.32
C VAL A 160 -0.95 -9.48 9.21
N THR A 161 -1.83 -10.45 9.49
CA THR A 161 -2.96 -10.83 8.63
C THR A 161 -3.87 -9.63 8.35
N ALA A 162 -4.24 -8.88 9.38
CA ALA A 162 -5.09 -7.68 9.24
C ALA A 162 -4.34 -6.53 8.52
N GLU A 163 -3.05 -6.36 8.83
CA GLU A 163 -2.23 -5.36 8.15
C GLU A 163 -2.07 -5.65 6.65
N LEU A 164 -1.91 -6.92 6.26
CA LEU A 164 -1.84 -7.33 4.85
C LEU A 164 -3.07 -6.84 4.08
N GLU A 165 -4.25 -7.05 4.65
CA GLU A 165 -5.51 -6.64 4.03
C GLU A 165 -5.62 -5.13 3.92
N ARG A 166 -5.31 -4.39 4.99
CA ARG A 166 -5.29 -2.93 4.99
C ARG A 166 -4.33 -2.35 3.94
N VAL A 167 -3.11 -2.88 3.84
CA VAL A 167 -2.11 -2.41 2.87
C VAL A 167 -2.51 -2.76 1.43
N ALA A 168 -3.14 -3.92 1.23
CA ALA A 168 -3.69 -4.31 -0.07
C ALA A 168 -4.86 -3.40 -0.49
N GLN A 169 -5.76 -3.04 0.43
CA GLN A 169 -6.84 -2.08 0.16
C GLN A 169 -6.31 -0.68 -0.19
N LEU A 170 -5.21 -0.24 0.43
CA LEU A 170 -4.55 1.02 0.07
C LEU A 170 -4.01 1.01 -1.36
N ALA A 171 -3.35 -0.09 -1.74
CA ALA A 171 -2.86 -0.27 -3.11
C ALA A 171 -4.02 -0.32 -4.11
N GLU A 172 -5.11 -1.01 -3.77
CA GLU A 172 -6.31 -1.07 -4.58
C GLU A 172 -6.97 0.31 -4.75
N MET A 173 -7.12 1.07 -3.66
CA MET A 173 -7.67 2.43 -3.68
C MET A 173 -6.92 3.29 -4.71
N ALA A 174 -5.58 3.30 -4.67
CA ALA A 174 -4.76 4.05 -5.62
C ALA A 174 -4.92 3.58 -7.09
N LEU A 175 -5.13 2.28 -7.31
CA LEU A 175 -5.36 1.71 -8.64
C LEU A 175 -6.76 2.07 -9.18
N ILE A 176 -7.78 2.08 -8.32
CA ILE A 176 -9.15 2.49 -8.69
C ILE A 176 -9.19 4.00 -8.96
N GLU A 177 -8.51 4.81 -8.15
CA GLU A 177 -8.40 6.26 -8.39
C GLU A 177 -7.79 6.57 -9.75
N ASP A 178 -6.67 5.91 -10.10
CA ASP A 178 -6.06 6.04 -11.43
C ASP A 178 -7.01 5.59 -12.54
N HIS A 179 -7.66 4.45 -12.37
CA HIS A 179 -8.59 3.91 -13.36
C HIS A 179 -9.77 4.87 -13.60
N THR A 180 -10.35 5.40 -12.53
CA THR A 180 -11.48 6.33 -12.57
C THR A 180 -11.11 7.61 -13.32
N ARG A 181 -9.97 8.23 -12.97
CA ARG A 181 -9.45 9.40 -13.70
C ARG A 181 -9.30 9.11 -15.20
N LYS A 182 -8.74 7.94 -15.56
CA LYS A 182 -8.56 7.58 -16.97
C LYS A 182 -9.87 7.31 -17.69
N GLN A 183 -10.89 6.78 -17.01
CA GLN A 183 -12.23 6.64 -17.57
C GLN A 183 -12.83 8.01 -17.88
N ASP A 184 -12.73 8.97 -16.95
CA ASP A 184 -13.24 10.33 -17.13
C ASP A 184 -12.56 11.07 -18.31
N LEU A 185 -11.28 10.79 -18.55
CA LEU A 185 -10.52 11.32 -19.68
C LEU A 185 -10.71 10.53 -20.99
N GLY A 186 -11.39 9.38 -20.96
CA GLY A 186 -11.52 8.49 -22.11
C GLY A 186 -10.24 7.78 -22.55
N THR A 187 -9.22 7.69 -21.68
CA THR A 187 -7.88 7.13 -21.98
C THR A 187 -7.61 5.78 -21.30
N ALA A 188 -8.65 5.14 -20.76
CA ALA A 188 -8.53 3.91 -19.96
C ALA A 188 -7.78 2.76 -20.66
N THR A 189 -7.79 2.70 -21.99
CA THR A 189 -7.19 1.61 -22.79
C THR A 189 -5.71 1.78 -23.14
N GLU A 190 -5.15 2.99 -22.98
CA GLU A 190 -3.85 3.33 -23.60
C GLU A 190 -2.62 3.02 -22.72
N ASP A 191 -2.81 2.73 -21.43
CA ASP A 191 -1.76 2.44 -20.44
C ASP A 191 -2.37 2.06 -19.08
N SER A 192 -3.02 0.91 -19.04
CA SER A 192 -3.84 0.48 -17.91
C SER A 192 -3.00 -0.19 -16.82
N ALA A 193 -3.28 0.13 -15.55
CA ALA A 193 -2.74 -0.59 -14.39
C ALA A 193 -3.65 -1.77 -13.96
N GLN A 194 -4.60 -2.19 -14.80
CA GLN A 194 -5.59 -3.22 -14.47
C GLN A 194 -4.97 -4.56 -14.08
N ASP A 195 -3.82 -4.93 -14.68
CA ASP A 195 -3.11 -6.15 -14.32
C ASP A 195 -2.65 -6.13 -12.85
N LEU A 196 -2.23 -4.97 -12.34
CA LEU A 196 -1.87 -4.79 -10.94
C LEU A 196 -3.12 -4.85 -10.04
N HIS A 197 -4.24 -4.30 -10.51
CA HIS A 197 -5.51 -4.36 -9.78
C HIS A 197 -5.97 -5.80 -9.58
N TRP A 198 -5.95 -6.60 -10.65
CA TRP A 198 -6.28 -8.03 -10.56
C TRP A 198 -5.41 -8.81 -9.58
N LYS A 199 -4.12 -8.46 -9.46
CA LYS A 199 -3.20 -9.10 -8.52
C LYS A 199 -3.48 -8.76 -7.07
N VAL A 200 -3.90 -7.53 -6.77
CA VAL A 200 -4.04 -7.08 -5.38
C VAL A 200 -5.39 -7.46 -4.76
N ILE A 201 -6.44 -7.59 -5.57
CA ILE A 201 -7.82 -7.89 -5.13
C ILE A 201 -7.91 -9.08 -4.15
N PRO A 202 -7.28 -10.25 -4.39
CA PRO A 202 -7.37 -11.39 -3.48
C PRO A 202 -6.84 -11.11 -2.07
N TYR A 203 -5.97 -10.11 -1.91
CA TYR A 203 -5.40 -9.69 -0.64
C TYR A 203 -6.19 -8.55 0.00
N ALA A 204 -6.83 -7.70 -0.79
CA ALA A 204 -7.65 -6.59 -0.32
C ALA A 204 -9.03 -7.03 0.20
N HIS A 205 -9.58 -8.12 -0.35
CA HIS A 205 -10.91 -8.65 -0.03
C HIS A 205 -10.86 -10.13 0.36
N ARG A 206 -10.01 -10.49 1.33
CA ARG A 206 -9.69 -11.89 1.63
C ARG A 206 -10.90 -12.72 2.06
N GLU A 207 -11.84 -12.14 2.80
CA GLU A 207 -13.05 -12.87 3.22
C GLU A 207 -13.98 -13.16 2.04
N MET A 208 -14.14 -12.20 1.12
CA MET A 208 -14.91 -12.39 -0.11
C MET A 208 -14.30 -13.51 -0.96
N PHE A 209 -12.97 -13.50 -1.14
CA PHE A 209 -12.29 -14.52 -1.93
C PHE A 209 -12.24 -15.89 -1.26
N ARG A 210 -12.13 -15.95 0.08
CA ARG A 210 -12.23 -17.23 0.82
C ARG A 210 -13.60 -17.85 0.64
N THR A 211 -14.66 -17.05 0.64
CA THR A 211 -16.04 -17.51 0.44
C THR A 211 -16.24 -17.98 -1.00
N VAL A 212 -15.94 -17.13 -2.00
CA VAL A 212 -16.14 -17.47 -3.43
C VAL A 212 -15.29 -18.67 -3.88
N TYR A 213 -14.02 -18.74 -3.51
CA TYR A 213 -13.15 -19.86 -3.91
C TYR A 213 -13.30 -21.10 -3.02
N GLY A 214 -13.81 -20.95 -1.79
CA GLY A 214 -14.26 -22.06 -0.97
C GLY A 214 -15.48 -22.73 -1.60
N ASP A 215 -16.49 -21.94 -1.94
CA ASP A 215 -17.73 -22.40 -2.58
C ASP A 215 -17.48 -23.05 -3.95
N LEU A 216 -16.56 -22.49 -4.76
CA LEU A 216 -16.18 -23.08 -6.05
C LEU A 216 -15.36 -24.38 -5.92
N ARG A 217 -14.65 -24.57 -4.80
CA ARG A 217 -13.88 -25.79 -4.53
C ARG A 217 -14.76 -26.91 -3.95
N ASP A 218 -15.82 -26.54 -3.23
CA ASP A 218 -16.77 -27.46 -2.62
C ASP A 218 -17.96 -27.78 -3.55
N ALA A 219 -18.08 -27.08 -4.68
CA ALA A 219 -18.96 -27.47 -5.79
C ALA A 219 -18.37 -28.69 -6.52
N GLU A 220 -18.72 -29.90 -6.06
CA GLU A 220 -18.52 -31.10 -6.89
C GLU A 220 -19.30 -30.96 -8.20
N PRO A 221 -18.75 -31.40 -9.35
CA PRO A 221 -19.53 -31.45 -10.57
C PRO A 221 -20.69 -32.40 -10.35
N GLU A 222 -21.93 -31.91 -10.50
CA GLU A 222 -23.09 -32.78 -10.57
C GLU A 222 -22.82 -33.83 -11.66
N THR A 223 -22.60 -35.06 -11.21
CA THR A 223 -22.56 -36.22 -12.10
C THR A 223 -23.99 -36.42 -12.55
N GLY A 224 -24.31 -35.89 -13.73
CA GLY A 224 -25.60 -36.08 -14.36
C GLY A 224 -25.82 -37.55 -14.68
N ASP A 225 -26.81 -38.15 -14.01
CA ASP A 225 -27.52 -39.36 -14.44
C ASP A 225 -28.65 -39.00 -15.43
#